data_AF-A0A1Y2HUB3-F1
#
_entry.id   AF-A0A1Y2HUB3-F1
#
_cell.length_a   1.000
_cell.length_b   1.000
_cell.length_c   1.000
_cell.angle_alpha   90.00
_cell.angle_beta   90.00
_cell.angle_gamma   90.00
#
_symmetry.space_group_name_H-M   'P 1'
#
loop_
_entity.id
_entity.type
_entity.pdbx_description
1 polymer ?
#
loop_
_entity_poly.entity_id
_entity_poly.type
_entity_poly.pdbx_seq_one_letter_code
_entity_poly.pdbx_strand_id
1 'polypeptide(L)'
;MEAVMSRSKEYDLVNVEYIDNPELRAAFEAARERFEAEGKNTEEILVFHGTLSENIEPIVANGFKIGGKADQDSRFEDKSLGYGIYTARHLPSAAMYSSKSVGPDGLIRVIGLIALRGAIAKPQLGARKAKNAVPLEMADSFDNDEWLVLYKSEQALPCYIVSLKPKAKTSGRK
;
A
#
# COMPACT_ATOMS: atom_id res chain seq x y z
N MET A 1 -32.20 3.75 -0.98
CA MET A 1 -30.97 3.26 -0.31
C MET A 1 -29.96 4.37 -0.41
N GLU A 2 -29.86 5.19 0.63
CA GLU A 2 -28.90 6.30 0.67
C GLU A 2 -27.49 5.72 0.78
N ALA A 3 -26.64 6.06 -0.19
CA ALA A 3 -25.23 5.79 -0.08
C ALA A 3 -24.70 6.52 1.17
N VAL A 4 -24.15 5.75 2.11
CA VAL A 4 -23.29 6.30 3.16
C VAL A 4 -22.07 6.87 2.45
N MET A 5 -22.16 8.12 1.99
CA MET A 5 -21.00 8.91 1.64
C MET A 5 -20.25 9.15 2.95
N SER A 6 -19.33 8.23 3.27
CA SER A 6 -18.26 8.47 4.23
C SER A 6 -17.69 9.85 3.91
N ARG A 7 -17.74 10.78 4.86
CA ARG A 7 -17.17 12.13 4.67
C ARG A 7 -15.68 11.95 4.39
N SER A 8 -15.28 12.03 3.12
CA SER A 8 -13.88 11.98 2.72
C SER A 8 -13.14 13.08 3.48
N LYS A 9 -12.18 12.70 4.32
CA LYS A 9 -11.25 13.68 4.89
C LYS A 9 -10.50 14.31 3.73
N GLU A 10 -10.57 15.62 3.61
CA GLU A 10 -9.79 16.37 2.64
C GLU A 10 -8.41 16.68 3.22
N TYR A 11 -7.43 16.70 2.32
CA TYR A 11 -6.04 16.98 2.64
C TYR A 11 -5.49 17.99 1.64
N ASP A 12 -4.67 18.92 2.13
CA ASP A 12 -3.84 19.76 1.28
C ASP A 12 -2.48 19.08 1.07
N LEU A 13 -2.04 19.01 -0.19
CA LEU A 13 -0.70 18.56 -0.51
C LEU A 13 0.31 19.65 -0.13
N VAL A 14 1.27 19.32 0.71
CA VAL A 14 2.29 20.27 1.19
C VAL A 14 3.62 20.04 0.51
N ASN A 15 4.07 18.78 0.45
CA ASN A 15 5.36 18.43 -0.12
C ASN A 15 5.35 17.00 -0.70
N VAL A 16 6.19 16.76 -1.70
CA VAL A 16 6.50 15.42 -2.21
C VAL A 16 8.02 15.29 -2.27
N GLU A 17 8.57 14.39 -1.48
CA GLU A 17 10.00 14.10 -1.46
C GLU A 17 10.25 12.86 -2.31
N TYR A 18 11.21 12.94 -3.23
CA TYR A 18 11.66 11.79 -4.01
C TYR A 18 12.74 11.04 -3.25
N ILE A 19 12.60 9.73 -3.17
CA ILE A 19 13.54 8.81 -2.53
C ILE A 19 14.24 8.02 -3.63
N ASP A 20 15.57 8.06 -3.63
CA ASP A 20 16.38 7.19 -4.45
C ASP A 20 17.17 6.22 -3.57
N ASN A 21 16.81 4.95 -3.64
CA ASN A 21 17.49 3.88 -2.94
C ASN A 21 17.94 2.83 -3.97
N PRO A 22 19.22 2.86 -4.40
CA PRO A 22 19.72 1.97 -5.44
C PRO A 22 19.60 0.48 -5.11
N GLU A 23 19.72 0.12 -3.82
CA GLU A 23 19.62 -1.28 -3.37
C GLU A 23 18.19 -1.80 -3.53
N LEU A 24 17.20 -1.03 -3.06
CA LEU A 24 15.79 -1.38 -3.23
C LEU A 24 15.38 -1.39 -4.70
N ARG A 25 15.92 -0.45 -5.49
CA ARG A 25 15.69 -0.42 -6.95
C ARG A 25 16.23 -1.68 -7.61
N ALA A 26 17.45 -2.09 -7.29
CA ALA A 26 18.04 -3.31 -7.85
C ALA A 26 17.22 -4.56 -7.48
N ALA A 27 16.74 -4.65 -6.23
CA ALA A 27 15.88 -5.75 -5.79
C ALA A 27 14.52 -5.77 -6.54
N PHE A 28 13.92 -4.59 -6.75
CA PHE A 28 12.68 -4.43 -7.51
C PHE A 28 12.86 -4.83 -8.98
N GLU A 29 13.94 -4.40 -9.62
CA GLU A 29 14.27 -4.75 -11.00
C GLU A 29 14.50 -6.26 -11.17
N ALA A 30 15.24 -6.89 -10.24
CA ALA A 30 15.41 -8.34 -10.23
C ALA A 30 14.07 -9.09 -10.05
N ALA A 31 13.15 -8.54 -9.26
CA ALA A 31 11.81 -9.09 -9.12
C ALA A 31 11.00 -8.99 -10.42
N ARG A 32 11.13 -7.86 -11.15
CA ARG A 32 10.50 -7.63 -12.45
C ARG A 32 11.00 -8.61 -13.50
N GLU A 33 12.32 -8.77 -13.62
CA GLU A 33 12.94 -9.73 -14.55
C GLU A 33 12.49 -11.16 -14.27
N ARG A 34 12.43 -11.55 -12.98
CA ARG A 34 11.90 -12.86 -12.57
C ARG A 34 10.43 -13.03 -12.97
N PHE A 35 9.59 -12.02 -12.74
CA PHE A 35 8.17 -12.07 -13.14
C PHE A 35 8.02 -12.18 -14.66
N GLU A 36 8.84 -11.47 -15.43
CA GLU A 36 8.85 -11.57 -16.89
C GLU A 36 9.23 -12.98 -17.36
N ALA A 37 10.29 -13.57 -16.79
CA ALA A 37 10.71 -14.94 -17.09
C ALA A 37 9.64 -15.99 -16.73
N GLU A 38 8.83 -15.72 -15.70
CA GLU A 38 7.70 -16.55 -15.26
C GLU A 38 6.41 -16.29 -16.08
N GLY A 39 6.43 -15.34 -17.04
CA GLY A 39 5.26 -14.97 -17.84
C GLY A 39 4.16 -14.24 -17.04
N LYS A 40 4.54 -13.60 -15.93
CA LYS A 40 3.64 -12.85 -15.05
C LYS A 40 3.52 -11.39 -15.47
N ASN A 41 2.50 -10.72 -14.93
CA ASN A 41 2.31 -9.30 -15.15
C ASN A 41 3.41 -8.48 -14.44
N THR A 42 4.13 -7.66 -15.22
CA THR A 42 5.20 -6.75 -14.79
C THR A 42 4.82 -5.28 -14.88
N GLU A 43 3.52 -4.97 -15.06
CA GLU A 43 3.01 -3.60 -15.07
C GLU A 43 3.31 -2.91 -13.74
N GLU A 44 4.01 -1.79 -13.85
CA GLU A 44 4.35 -0.91 -12.75
C GLU A 44 3.19 0.02 -12.41
N ILE A 45 2.84 0.09 -11.13
CA ILE A 45 1.70 0.89 -10.67
C ILE A 45 2.11 1.73 -9.49
N LEU A 46 1.73 3.00 -9.54
CA LEU A 46 1.78 3.88 -8.38
C LEU A 46 0.66 3.56 -7.40
N VAL A 47 1.04 3.21 -6.18
CA VAL A 47 0.14 3.01 -5.04
C VAL A 47 0.67 3.73 -3.81
N PHE A 48 -0.16 3.81 -2.77
CA PHE A 48 0.12 4.57 -1.55
C PHE A 48 0.01 3.69 -0.31
N HIS A 49 0.96 3.82 0.61
CA HIS A 49 0.98 3.11 1.88
C HIS A 49 0.93 4.10 3.05
N GLY A 50 -0.16 4.06 3.80
CA GLY A 50 -0.28 4.80 5.05
C GLY A 50 0.31 4.01 6.21
N THR A 51 1.21 4.63 6.96
CA THR A 51 1.88 4.03 8.12
C THR A 51 2.09 5.05 9.23
N LEU A 52 2.63 4.61 10.37
CA LEU A 52 3.11 5.50 11.42
C LEU A 52 4.39 6.22 10.97
N SER A 53 4.56 7.45 11.42
CA SER A 53 5.73 8.30 11.15
C SER A 53 7.06 7.60 11.52
N GLU A 54 7.09 6.86 12.63
CA GLU A 54 8.27 6.10 13.07
C GLU A 54 8.67 4.96 12.12
N ASN A 55 7.75 4.48 11.28
CA ASN A 55 8.02 3.41 10.32
C ASN A 55 8.52 3.93 8.96
N ILE A 56 8.34 5.22 8.67
CA ILE A 56 8.64 5.76 7.33
C ILE A 56 10.11 5.60 7.01
N GLU A 57 10.99 6.09 7.89
CA GLU A 57 12.44 6.00 7.66
C GLU A 57 12.94 4.56 7.52
N PRO A 58 12.60 3.63 8.44
CA PRO A 58 12.94 2.22 8.27
C PRO A 58 12.49 1.62 6.93
N ILE A 59 11.30 1.98 6.44
CA ILE A 59 10.75 1.46 5.18
C ILE A 59 11.49 2.03 3.97
N VAL A 60 11.75 3.34 3.92
CA VAL A 60 12.45 3.93 2.75
C VAL A 60 13.93 3.56 2.72
N ALA A 61 14.53 3.29 3.89
CA ALA A 61 15.92 2.85 3.98
C ALA A 61 16.10 1.36 3.67
N ASN A 62 15.21 0.49 4.18
CA ASN A 62 15.43 -0.98 4.16
C ASN A 62 14.35 -1.76 3.40
N GLY A 63 13.36 -1.07 2.84
CA GLY A 63 12.20 -1.69 2.20
C GLY A 63 11.13 -2.12 3.21
N PHE A 64 10.02 -2.61 2.66
CA PHE A 64 8.92 -3.09 3.46
C PHE A 64 9.22 -4.44 4.12
N LYS A 65 8.76 -4.62 5.35
CA LYS A 65 8.69 -5.94 6.00
C LYS A 65 7.27 -6.46 5.92
N ILE A 66 7.12 -7.76 5.70
CA ILE A 66 5.80 -8.41 5.70
C ILE A 66 5.54 -8.96 7.11
N GLY A 67 4.61 -8.34 7.83
CA GLY A 67 4.18 -8.81 9.14
C GLY A 67 3.62 -10.23 9.07
N GLY A 68 3.87 -11.06 10.10
CA GLY A 68 3.45 -12.47 10.14
C GLY A 68 4.44 -13.49 9.56
N LYS A 69 5.58 -13.05 8.99
CA LYS A 69 6.76 -13.89 8.76
C LYS A 69 7.93 -13.32 9.57
N ALA A 70 8.49 -14.14 10.47
CA ALA A 70 9.59 -13.80 11.39
C ALA A 70 9.33 -12.56 12.28
N ASP A 71 8.83 -12.82 13.49
CA ASP A 71 8.97 -11.96 14.68
C ASP A 71 8.32 -10.56 14.64
N GLN A 72 7.35 -10.33 13.75
CA GLN A 72 6.63 -9.04 13.62
C GLN A 72 5.12 -9.24 13.74
N ASP A 73 4.53 -8.69 14.80
CA ASP A 73 3.08 -8.65 14.99
C ASP A 73 2.39 -7.82 13.90
N SER A 74 1.35 -8.39 13.28
CA SER A 74 0.51 -7.67 12.32
C SER A 74 -0.31 -6.60 13.05
N ARG A 75 -0.22 -5.34 12.61
CA ARG A 75 -1.02 -4.23 13.16
C ARG A 75 -2.49 -4.28 12.71
N PHE A 76 -2.83 -5.10 11.73
CA PHE A 76 -4.20 -5.30 11.28
C PHE A 76 -4.78 -6.56 11.93
N GLU A 77 -5.75 -6.36 12.83
CA GLU A 77 -6.55 -7.42 13.45
C GLU A 77 -7.46 -8.12 12.43
N ASP A 78 -7.89 -7.39 11.41
CA ASP A 78 -8.68 -7.91 10.29
C ASP A 78 -7.75 -8.59 9.27
N LYS A 79 -7.58 -9.91 9.43
CA LYS A 79 -6.76 -10.78 8.55
C LYS A 79 -7.50 -11.20 7.28
N SER A 80 -8.59 -10.53 6.89
CA SER A 80 -9.49 -10.98 5.81
C SER A 80 -8.81 -11.16 4.44
N LEU A 81 -7.66 -10.52 4.19
CA LEU A 81 -6.90 -10.61 2.93
C LEU A 81 -5.48 -11.20 3.07
N GLY A 82 -5.13 -11.72 4.25
CA GLY A 82 -3.84 -12.35 4.53
C GLY A 82 -2.73 -11.41 4.99
N TYR A 83 -1.52 -11.96 5.16
CA TYR A 83 -0.31 -11.22 5.54
C TYR A 83 0.34 -10.60 4.30
N GLY A 84 0.63 -9.29 4.33
CA GLY A 84 1.22 -8.58 3.20
C GLY A 84 1.38 -7.08 3.43
N ILE A 85 1.85 -6.39 2.40
CA ILE A 85 1.98 -4.92 2.36
C ILE A 85 0.69 -4.35 1.77
N TYR A 86 -0.13 -3.71 2.60
CA TYR A 86 -1.40 -3.14 2.19
C TYR A 86 -1.18 -1.76 1.57
N THR A 87 -1.63 -1.56 0.34
CA THR A 87 -1.50 -0.30 -0.37
C THR A 87 -2.85 0.10 -0.96
N ALA A 88 -3.10 1.40 -1.08
CA ALA A 88 -4.27 1.95 -1.73
C ALA A 88 -3.93 2.52 -3.10
N ARG A 89 -4.87 2.43 -4.05
CA ARG A 89 -4.79 3.12 -5.35
C ARG A 89 -4.93 4.63 -5.23
N HIS A 90 -5.51 5.08 -4.12
CA HIS A 90 -5.83 6.49 -3.90
C HIS A 90 -5.19 7.00 -2.61
N LEU A 91 -4.54 8.16 -2.74
CA LEU A 91 -3.81 8.80 -1.66
C LEU A 91 -4.70 9.09 -0.42
N PRO A 92 -5.96 9.59 -0.54
CA PRO A 92 -6.82 9.81 0.62
C PRO A 92 -7.12 8.51 1.40
N SER A 93 -7.28 7.38 0.71
CA SER A 93 -7.55 6.08 1.33
C SER A 93 -6.35 5.61 2.17
N ALA A 94 -5.13 5.73 1.63
CA ALA A 94 -3.91 5.46 2.40
C ALA A 94 -3.73 6.45 3.57
N ALA A 95 -3.99 7.74 3.36
CA ALA A 95 -3.85 8.78 4.38
C ALA A 95 -4.69 8.54 5.64
N MET A 96 -5.81 7.81 5.53
CA MET A 96 -6.60 7.41 6.71
C MET A 96 -5.78 6.59 7.72
N TYR A 97 -4.86 5.75 7.24
CA TYR A 97 -4.01 4.88 8.07
C TYR A 97 -2.84 5.62 8.72
N SER A 98 -2.51 6.81 8.20
CA SER A 98 -1.54 7.75 8.81
C SER A 98 -2.21 8.79 9.70
N SER A 99 -3.55 8.83 9.79
CA SER A 99 -4.27 9.93 10.46
C SER A 99 -4.07 10.04 11.97
N LYS A 100 -3.56 8.97 12.61
CA LYS A 100 -3.15 8.97 14.03
C LYS A 100 -1.67 9.30 14.24
N SER A 101 -0.91 9.52 13.17
CA SER A 101 0.53 9.79 13.20
C SER A 101 0.82 11.14 12.55
N VAL A 102 0.29 12.19 13.19
CA VAL A 102 0.58 13.57 12.82
C VAL A 102 1.95 13.92 13.39
N GLY A 103 2.86 14.39 12.53
CA GLY A 103 4.17 14.87 12.93
C GLY A 103 4.11 16.14 13.78
N PRO A 104 5.23 16.56 14.39
CA PRO A 104 5.31 17.80 15.19
C PRO A 104 5.00 19.06 14.37
N ASP A 105 5.14 18.98 13.04
CA ASP A 105 4.80 20.01 12.06
C ASP A 105 3.32 20.04 11.67
N GLY A 106 2.49 19.18 12.27
CA GLY A 106 1.07 19.07 11.96
C GLY A 106 0.77 18.34 10.65
N LEU A 107 1.76 17.68 10.05
CA LEU A 107 1.61 16.96 8.78
C LEU A 107 1.47 15.45 9.00
N ILE A 108 0.65 14.81 8.19
CA ILE A 108 0.70 13.34 8.04
C ILE A 108 1.57 13.02 6.82
N ARG A 109 2.21 11.85 6.85
CA ARG A 109 3.08 11.40 5.77
C ARG A 109 2.61 10.05 5.27
N VAL A 110 2.56 9.91 3.95
CA VAL A 110 2.18 8.69 3.24
C VAL A 110 3.30 8.30 2.30
N ILE A 111 3.61 7.02 2.20
CA ILE A 111 4.64 6.52 1.27
C ILE A 111 3.98 6.31 -0.09
N GLY A 112 4.48 6.95 -1.13
CA GLY A 112 4.18 6.63 -2.52
C GLY A 112 5.20 5.61 -3.05
N LEU A 113 4.72 4.53 -3.66
CA LEU A 113 5.58 3.45 -4.12
C LEU A 113 5.14 2.92 -5.49
N ILE A 114 6.12 2.42 -6.24
CA ILE A 114 5.86 1.67 -7.47
C ILE A 114 5.76 0.19 -7.11
N ALA A 115 4.71 -0.48 -7.61
CA ALA A 115 4.39 -1.86 -7.28
C ALA A 115 4.33 -2.75 -8.53
N LEU A 116 4.78 -3.99 -8.41
CA LEU A 116 4.56 -5.06 -9.39
C LEU A 116 3.40 -5.94 -8.95
N ARG A 117 2.34 -6.03 -9.79
CA ARG A 117 1.18 -6.89 -9.47
C ARG A 117 1.55 -8.37 -9.43
N GLY A 118 2.31 -8.86 -10.41
CA GLY A 118 2.54 -10.29 -10.59
C GLY A 118 1.23 -11.08 -10.80
N ALA A 119 1.18 -12.31 -10.29
CA ALA A 119 -0.03 -13.12 -10.30
C ALA A 119 -1.02 -12.69 -9.20
N ILE A 120 -2.22 -12.26 -9.60
CA ILE A 120 -3.25 -11.76 -8.67
C ILE A 120 -4.09 -12.91 -8.08
N ALA A 121 -4.14 -13.00 -6.76
CA ALA A 121 -5.14 -13.77 -6.02
C ALA A 121 -6.52 -13.15 -6.22
N LYS A 122 -7.49 -13.95 -6.66
CA LYS A 122 -8.90 -13.50 -6.68
C LYS A 122 -9.53 -13.68 -5.29
N PRO A 123 -10.30 -12.71 -4.78
CA PRO A 123 -11.00 -12.86 -3.50
C PRO A 123 -11.87 -14.12 -3.52
N GLN A 124 -11.68 -15.00 -2.54
CA GLN A 124 -12.67 -16.04 -2.23
C GLN A 124 -13.82 -15.44 -1.40
N LEU A 125 -14.45 -14.37 -1.89
CA LEU A 125 -15.67 -13.86 -1.27
C LEU A 125 -16.86 -14.44 -2.04
N GLY A 126 -17.37 -15.57 -1.55
CA GLY A 126 -18.64 -16.17 -1.97
C GLY A 126 -18.55 -17.10 -3.18
N ALA A 127 -18.65 -18.40 -2.93
CA ALA A 127 -19.20 -19.44 -3.79
C ALA A 127 -19.13 -19.24 -5.33
N ARG A 128 -17.94 -19.40 -5.91
CA ARG A 128 -17.69 -20.14 -7.17
C ARG A 128 -16.19 -20.13 -7.42
N LYS A 129 -15.55 -21.30 -7.34
CA LYS A 129 -14.16 -21.48 -7.78
C LYS A 129 -14.06 -21.02 -9.24
N ALA A 130 -13.48 -19.85 -9.48
CA ALA A 130 -13.15 -19.42 -10.84
C ALA A 130 -12.18 -20.46 -11.41
N LYS A 131 -12.43 -20.94 -12.63
CA LYS A 131 -11.65 -22.03 -13.26
C LYS A 131 -10.15 -21.73 -13.42
N ASN A 132 -9.72 -20.48 -13.18
CA ASN A 132 -8.34 -20.00 -13.28
C ASN A 132 -7.87 -19.30 -11.98
N ALA A 133 -8.38 -19.70 -10.81
CA ALA A 133 -7.96 -19.10 -9.54
C ALA A 133 -6.52 -19.51 -9.19
N VAL A 134 -5.64 -18.52 -8.96
CA VAL A 134 -4.31 -18.76 -8.37
C VAL A 134 -4.52 -18.95 -6.86
N PRO A 135 -4.08 -20.07 -6.26
CA PRO A 135 -4.09 -20.22 -4.81
C PRO A 135 -3.35 -19.07 -4.14
N LEU A 136 -3.79 -18.65 -2.95
CA LEU A 136 -3.15 -17.55 -2.20
C LEU A 136 -1.63 -17.78 -2.03
N GLU A 137 -1.22 -19.03 -1.87
CA GLU A 137 0.17 -19.47 -1.73
C GLU A 137 1.02 -19.29 -2.99
N MET A 138 0.37 -19.23 -4.16
CA MET A 138 1.01 -19.06 -5.46
C MET A 138 0.85 -17.65 -6.03
N ALA A 139 0.05 -16.81 -5.36
CA ALA A 139 -0.18 -15.44 -5.77
C ALA A 139 0.97 -14.54 -5.31
N ASP A 140 1.22 -13.48 -6.09
CA ASP A 140 2.16 -12.43 -5.73
C ASP A 140 1.42 -11.23 -5.11
N SER A 141 0.13 -11.05 -5.40
CA SER A 141 -0.66 -9.97 -4.83
C SER A 141 -2.15 -10.29 -4.74
N PHE A 142 -2.89 -9.44 -4.04
CA PHE A 142 -4.35 -9.34 -4.13
C PHE A 142 -4.72 -7.94 -4.62
N ASP A 143 -5.68 -7.82 -5.53
CA ASP A 143 -6.10 -6.55 -6.13
C ASP A 143 -7.63 -6.51 -6.23
N ASN A 144 -8.26 -5.46 -5.70
CA ASN A 144 -9.71 -5.22 -5.82
C ASN A 144 -10.03 -3.80 -6.33
N ASP A 145 -9.12 -3.22 -7.12
CA ASP A 145 -9.21 -1.87 -7.70
C ASP A 145 -9.17 -0.70 -6.71
N GLU A 146 -9.33 -0.94 -5.41
CA GLU A 146 -9.10 0.06 -4.35
C GLU A 146 -7.81 -0.26 -3.57
N TRP A 147 -7.65 -1.53 -3.19
CA TRP A 147 -6.56 -2.06 -2.40
C TRP A 147 -5.71 -3.01 -3.23
N LEU A 148 -4.40 -2.84 -3.15
CA LEU A 148 -3.40 -3.77 -3.64
C LEU A 148 -2.58 -4.28 -2.44
N VAL A 149 -2.63 -5.57 -2.18
CA VAL A 149 -1.85 -6.22 -1.11
C VAL A 149 -0.72 -7.01 -1.77
N LEU A 150 0.53 -6.67 -1.42
CA LEU A 150 1.71 -7.33 -1.98
C LEU A 150 2.23 -8.39 -1.00
N TYR A 151 2.56 -9.58 -1.50
CA TYR A 151 3.00 -10.71 -0.68
C TYR A 151 4.51 -10.92 -0.64
N LYS A 152 5.27 -10.11 -1.38
CA LYS A 152 6.73 -10.09 -1.35
C LYS A 152 7.24 -8.66 -1.28
N SER A 153 8.27 -8.43 -0.48
CA SER A 153 8.79 -7.08 -0.22
C SER A 153 9.40 -6.45 -1.47
N GLU A 154 10.07 -7.25 -2.29
CA GLU A 154 10.71 -6.81 -3.52
C GLU A 154 9.71 -6.40 -4.62
N GLN A 155 8.40 -6.62 -4.44
CA GLN A 155 7.37 -6.09 -5.32
C GLN A 155 7.10 -4.60 -5.10
N ALA A 156 7.62 -4.00 -4.02
CA ALA A 156 7.32 -2.65 -3.60
C ALA A 156 8.60 -1.80 -3.59
N LEU A 157 8.65 -0.77 -4.41
CA LEU A 157 9.72 0.23 -4.41
C LEU A 157 9.20 1.55 -3.83
N PRO A 158 9.54 1.91 -2.58
CA PRO A 158 9.27 3.23 -2.03
C PRO A 158 9.99 4.29 -2.87
N CYS A 159 9.24 5.22 -3.44
CA CYS A 159 9.78 6.28 -4.30
C CYS A 159 9.50 7.67 -3.75
N TYR A 160 8.47 7.82 -2.91
CA TYR A 160 8.01 9.13 -2.46
C TYR A 160 7.61 9.15 -0.99
N ILE A 161 7.88 10.26 -0.33
CA ILE A 161 7.20 10.64 0.91
C ILE A 161 6.28 11.82 0.58
N VAL A 162 4.98 11.58 0.72
CA VAL A 162 3.93 12.58 0.44
C VAL A 162 3.47 13.19 1.75
N SER A 163 3.75 14.47 1.95
CA SER A 163 3.37 15.21 3.15
C SER A 163 2.05 15.94 2.92
N LEU A 164 1.08 15.67 3.80
CA LEU A 164 -0.29 16.15 3.70
C LEU A 164 -0.70 16.89 4.97
N LYS A 165 -1.46 17.97 4.79
CA LYS A 165 -2.10 18.69 5.89
C LYS A 165 -3.60 18.34 5.92
N PRO A 166 -4.13 17.76 7.01
CA PRO A 166 -5.57 17.53 7.13
C PRO A 166 -6.32 18.86 7.11
N LYS A 167 -7.34 18.99 6.24
CA LYS A 167 -8.20 20.17 6.28
C LYS A 167 -9.06 20.12 7.54
N ALA A 168 -9.13 21.25 8.25
CA ALA A 168 -10.08 21.41 9.33
C ALA A 168 -11.50 21.25 8.76
N LYS A 169 -12.39 20.56 9.49
CA LYS A 169 -13.81 20.53 9.13
C LYS A 169 -14.31 21.97 9.17
N THR A 170 -14.71 22.53 8.04
CA THR A 170 -15.53 23.72 8.01
C THR A 170 -16.82 23.40 8.76
N SER A 171 -16.94 23.91 9.99
CA SER A 171 -18.20 23.89 10.70
C SER A 171 -19.14 24.84 9.97
N GLY A 172 -19.95 24.29 9.06
CA GLY A 172 -21.08 25.01 8.51
C GLY A 172 -22.00 25.39 9.66
N ARG A 173 -21.90 26.63 10.16
CA ARG A 173 -22.99 27.28 10.88
C ARG A 173 -24.13 27.41 9.88
N LYS A 174 -25.19 26.63 10.09
CA LYS A 174 -26.53 27.04 9.69
C LYS A 174 -27.03 28.05 10.70
#